data_AF-A0A353E6C2-F1
#
_entry.id   AF-A0A353E6C2-F1
#
_cell.length_a   1.000
_cell.length_b   1.000
_cell.length_c   1.000
_cell.angle_alpha   90.00
_cell.angle_beta   90.00
_cell.angle_gamma   90.00
#
_symmetry.space_group_name_H-M   'P 1'
#
loop_
_entity.id
_entity.type
_entity.pdbx_description
1 polymer ?
#
loop_
_entity_poly.entity_id
_entity_poly.type
_entity_poly.pdbx_seq_one_letter_code
_entity_poly.pdbx_strand_id
1 'polypeptide(L)'
;MAEEKTKYLRNLEMLMQTYKTCYGDCVGDRTINKLSLLIVMFESGEMFEQIAKNLKENLIIDIDRDVDYIKWGKPETWMENKSKNAQTANTLTYESLKIEKDSVFVNNMTDILPPTPQTTTDEKKDKKNLVGLTYAERDKFRYTINNLINKNVFNDQMLDYAIDTAMRKLCAALQKIQKIIESKQDNSLYENLYNSQSFYYRNAIGTKVKEEHENWRGKYLDDEITEESLNEHLEQALVELLKSGVFDEIEANATKEQKSKYKEEIDFEDYDFPRKMKPYDLYTRYRTIYDLKGKTYLVNKVKAGKLLFKIRKDIDKLEAYFKFDQTILHIHKDIVALREKNKIESIKDDIDFSLLECNFNEEEIKASGIKENAKTALPIIELMIKDPEVPKAYWLCFYCVLLENKWIDDNMNDFCNRMQTLFGIKLDSRGLNKDRNKLGADIEQWEDTDGRIKKKKKFGIKFKEYLEFYGNYRLQMACR
;
A
#
# COMPACT_ATOMS: atom_id res chain seq x y z
N MET A 1 9.86 22.60 -4.31
CA MET A 1 11.17 22.25 -4.90
C MET A 1 11.06 22.53 -6.39
N ALA A 2 12.04 23.18 -7.03
CA ALA A 2 12.00 23.29 -8.49
C ALA A 2 12.06 21.86 -9.07
N GLU A 3 11.02 21.43 -9.79
CA GLU A 3 10.94 20.06 -10.30
C GLU A 3 12.16 19.75 -11.17
N GLU A 4 12.99 18.81 -10.72
CA GLU A 4 14.05 18.27 -11.54
C GLU A 4 13.41 17.60 -12.75
N LYS A 5 13.67 18.14 -13.95
CA LYS A 5 13.25 17.53 -15.22
C LYS A 5 13.63 16.05 -15.23
N THR A 6 12.74 15.19 -15.72
CA THR A 6 13.04 13.77 -15.86
C THR A 6 14.21 13.57 -16.82
N LYS A 7 14.91 12.44 -16.68
CA LYS A 7 15.97 12.05 -17.61
C LYS A 7 15.48 11.98 -19.07
N TYR A 8 14.19 11.72 -19.29
CA TYR A 8 13.57 11.62 -20.60
C TYR A 8 13.44 12.98 -21.27
N LEU A 9 12.90 13.97 -20.55
CA LEU A 9 12.81 15.34 -21.05
C LEU A 9 14.22 15.94 -21.27
N ARG A 10 15.16 15.72 -20.34
CA ARG A 10 16.55 16.18 -20.50
C ARG A 10 17.20 15.61 -21.75
N ASN A 11 16.99 14.33 -22.05
CA ASN A 11 17.51 13.71 -23.27
C ASN A 11 16.92 14.37 -24.53
N LEU A 12 15.59 14.55 -24.59
CA LEU A 12 14.93 15.20 -25.73
C LEU A 12 15.39 16.65 -25.94
N GLU A 13 15.54 17.43 -24.87
CA GLU A 13 16.03 18.80 -24.93
C GLU A 13 17.49 18.86 -25.38
N MET A 14 18.35 17.98 -24.87
CA MET A 14 19.75 17.86 -25.28
C MET A 14 19.85 17.49 -26.76
N LEU A 15 19.07 16.51 -27.21
CA LEU A 15 19.02 16.09 -28.61
C LEU A 15 18.55 17.22 -29.53
N MET A 16 17.55 17.99 -29.11
CA MET A 16 17.08 19.18 -29.82
C MET A 16 18.16 20.26 -29.91
N GLN A 17 18.92 20.48 -28.83
CA GLN A 17 20.02 21.44 -28.85
C GLN A 17 21.17 20.99 -29.78
N THR A 18 21.50 19.70 -29.78
CA THR A 18 22.47 19.12 -30.73
C THR A 18 21.96 19.27 -32.16
N TYR A 19 20.68 18.97 -32.41
CA TYR A 19 20.05 19.14 -33.72
C TYR A 19 20.17 20.60 -34.23
N LYS A 20 19.83 21.58 -33.38
CA LYS A 20 20.00 23.02 -33.69
C LYS A 20 21.42 23.38 -34.04
N THR A 21 22.39 22.86 -33.28
CA THR A 21 23.82 23.17 -33.45
C THR A 21 24.35 22.58 -34.76
N CYS A 22 24.00 21.35 -35.10
CA CYS A 22 24.42 20.67 -36.33
C CYS A 22 23.88 21.34 -37.62
N TYR A 23 22.72 21.99 -37.53
CA TYR A 23 22.07 22.67 -38.66
C TYR A 23 22.14 24.21 -38.58
N GLY A 24 22.85 24.77 -37.60
CA GLY A 24 23.13 26.22 -37.44
C GLY A 24 24.61 26.55 -37.69
N ASP A 25 25.13 27.56 -36.98
CA ASP A 25 26.55 27.95 -37.02
C ASP A 25 27.41 26.92 -36.27
N CYS A 26 27.73 25.81 -36.92
CA CYS A 26 28.58 24.78 -36.33
C CYS A 26 30.06 25.19 -36.37
N VAL A 27 30.75 25.08 -35.23
CA VAL A 27 32.21 25.14 -35.15
C VAL A 27 32.75 23.72 -35.35
N GLY A 28 33.61 23.50 -36.36
CA GLY A 28 34.22 22.19 -36.67
C GLY A 28 33.67 21.49 -37.94
N ASP A 29 34.03 20.22 -38.16
CA ASP A 29 33.59 19.46 -39.34
C ASP A 29 32.10 19.08 -39.22
N ARG A 30 31.29 19.67 -40.11
CA ARG A 30 29.84 19.46 -40.20
C ARG A 30 29.46 18.00 -40.38
N THR A 31 30.28 17.22 -41.09
CA THR A 31 30.06 15.79 -41.35
C THR A 31 30.15 14.99 -40.06
N ILE A 32 31.17 15.26 -39.25
CA ILE A 32 31.39 14.60 -37.95
C ILE A 32 30.26 14.96 -36.99
N ASN A 33 29.87 16.24 -36.92
CA ASN A 33 28.76 16.68 -36.08
C ASN A 33 27.43 16.02 -36.46
N LYS A 34 27.16 15.86 -37.77
CA LYS A 34 25.97 15.15 -38.27
C LYS A 34 26.01 13.65 -37.96
N LEU A 35 27.18 13.01 -38.05
CA LEU A 35 27.35 11.60 -37.65
C LEU A 35 27.08 11.42 -36.15
N SER A 36 27.60 12.29 -35.29
CA SER A 36 27.33 12.25 -33.85
C SER A 36 25.84 12.44 -33.55
N LEU A 37 25.19 13.40 -34.21
CA LEU A 37 23.73 13.60 -34.08
C LEU A 37 22.94 12.36 -34.51
N LEU A 38 23.30 11.74 -35.63
CA LEU A 38 22.64 10.52 -36.12
C LEU A 38 22.70 9.40 -35.08
N ILE A 39 23.87 9.17 -34.47
CA ILE A 39 24.06 8.12 -33.45
C ILE A 39 23.16 8.39 -32.25
N VAL A 40 23.24 9.57 -31.64
CA VAL A 40 22.48 9.89 -30.41
C VAL A 40 20.97 9.91 -30.68
N MET A 41 20.55 10.34 -31.88
CA MET A 41 19.15 10.31 -32.30
C MET A 41 18.63 8.89 -32.49
N PHE A 42 19.44 8.01 -33.07
CA PHE A 42 19.11 6.60 -33.22
C PHE A 42 19.00 5.90 -31.86
N GLU A 43 20.00 6.05 -30.98
CA GLU A 43 19.99 5.50 -29.62
C GLU A 43 18.78 5.98 -28.81
N SER A 44 18.44 7.27 -28.93
CA SER A 44 17.23 7.83 -28.30
C SER A 44 15.95 7.20 -28.86
N GLY A 45 15.88 6.99 -30.17
CA GLY A 45 14.77 6.30 -30.82
C GLY A 45 14.58 4.87 -30.29
N GLU A 46 15.66 4.09 -30.18
CA GLU A 46 15.63 2.73 -29.63
C GLU A 46 15.22 2.73 -28.15
N MET A 47 15.75 3.66 -27.35
CA MET A 47 15.39 3.82 -25.94
C MET A 47 13.88 4.05 -25.79
N PHE A 48 13.30 5.01 -26.52
CA PHE A 48 11.86 5.28 -26.45
C PHE A 48 11.01 4.14 -27.01
N GLU A 49 11.49 3.40 -28.00
CA GLU A 49 10.80 2.20 -28.47
C GLU A 49 10.78 1.09 -27.41
N GLN A 50 11.87 0.90 -26.67
CA GLN A 50 11.91 -0.04 -25.55
C GLN A 50 10.99 0.40 -24.41
N ILE A 51 10.94 1.71 -24.11
CA ILE A 51 9.98 2.27 -23.14
C ILE A 51 8.54 1.99 -23.58
N ALA A 52 8.21 2.18 -24.87
CA ALA A 52 6.88 1.89 -25.39
C ALA A 52 6.51 0.41 -25.23
N LYS A 53 7.45 -0.52 -25.45
CA LYS A 53 7.24 -1.96 -25.19
C LYS A 53 6.97 -2.22 -23.72
N ASN A 54 7.82 -1.69 -22.84
CA ASN A 54 7.68 -1.87 -21.40
C ASN A 54 6.36 -1.27 -20.87
N LEU A 55 5.94 -0.10 -21.38
CA LEU A 55 4.71 0.58 -20.97
C LEU A 55 3.45 -0.26 -21.26
N LYS A 56 3.48 -1.02 -22.36
CA LYS A 56 2.38 -1.90 -22.74
C LYS A 56 2.22 -3.08 -21.77
N GLU A 57 3.31 -3.52 -21.15
CA GLU A 57 3.35 -4.64 -20.22
C GLU A 57 3.23 -4.19 -18.77
N ASN A 58 3.70 -2.98 -18.45
CA ASN A 58 3.71 -2.38 -17.13
C ASN A 58 3.37 -0.90 -17.25
N LEU A 59 2.28 -0.44 -16.64
CA LEU A 59 2.00 0.99 -16.59
C LEU A 59 3.06 1.69 -15.74
N ILE A 60 3.87 2.53 -16.38
CA ILE A 60 4.92 3.31 -15.72
C ILE A 60 4.49 4.78 -15.79
N ILE A 61 4.29 5.41 -14.63
CA ILE A 61 3.87 6.82 -14.60
C ILE A 61 5.04 7.80 -14.69
N ASP A 62 6.24 7.39 -14.27
CA ASP A 62 7.43 8.26 -14.19
C ASP A 62 7.92 8.76 -15.56
N ILE A 63 7.62 8.01 -16.62
CA ILE A 63 8.02 8.39 -17.98
C ILE A 63 7.23 9.57 -18.52
N ASP A 64 6.02 9.83 -18.00
CA ASP A 64 5.09 10.84 -18.55
C ASP A 64 4.90 12.04 -17.62
N ARG A 65 5.74 12.19 -16.58
CA ARG A 65 5.64 13.30 -15.62
C ARG A 65 5.72 14.67 -16.29
N ASP A 66 6.71 14.88 -17.16
CA ASP A 66 7.02 16.19 -17.75
C ASP A 66 7.20 16.17 -19.28
N VAL A 67 7.06 15.01 -19.92
CA VAL A 67 7.21 14.88 -21.38
C VAL A 67 5.87 15.10 -22.08
N ASP A 68 5.86 16.00 -23.07
CA ASP A 68 4.76 16.17 -24.01
C ASP A 68 5.02 15.35 -25.29
N TYR A 69 4.58 14.10 -25.27
CA TYR A 69 4.78 13.18 -26.40
C TYR A 69 4.08 13.62 -27.69
N ILE A 70 3.00 14.41 -27.60
CA ILE A 70 2.32 14.96 -28.78
C ILE A 70 3.21 16.02 -29.43
N LYS A 71 3.77 16.92 -28.63
CA LYS A 71 4.68 17.97 -29.13
C LYS A 71 5.97 17.36 -29.66
N TRP A 72 6.65 16.53 -28.88
CA TRP A 72 7.95 15.96 -29.25
C TRP A 72 7.85 14.89 -30.36
N GLY A 73 6.69 14.25 -30.49
CA GLY A 73 6.41 13.26 -31.54
C GLY A 73 6.07 13.85 -32.91
N LYS A 74 5.99 15.18 -33.06
CA LYS A 74 5.75 15.84 -34.34
C LYS A 74 7.07 16.17 -35.04
N PRO A 75 7.34 15.67 -36.26
CA PRO A 75 8.52 16.06 -37.03
C PRO A 75 8.65 17.57 -37.21
N GLU A 76 7.53 18.29 -37.29
CA GLU A 76 7.47 19.75 -37.44
C GLU A 76 8.18 20.45 -36.27
N THR A 77 8.00 19.97 -35.04
CA THR A 77 8.68 20.50 -33.84
C THR A 77 10.20 20.48 -33.99
N TRP A 78 10.76 19.50 -34.70
CA TRP A 78 12.20 19.39 -34.95
C TRP A 78 12.62 20.27 -36.13
N MET A 79 11.86 20.23 -37.22
CA MET A 79 12.17 20.98 -38.44
C MET A 79 12.07 22.50 -38.27
N GLU A 80 11.16 23.02 -37.44
CA GLU A 80 11.07 24.44 -37.11
C GLU A 80 12.35 25.00 -36.48
N ASN A 81 13.11 24.13 -35.81
CA ASN A 81 14.36 24.46 -35.14
C ASN A 81 15.59 24.28 -36.03
N LYS A 82 15.40 23.85 -37.29
CA LYS A 82 16.43 23.89 -38.32
C LYS A 82 16.66 25.36 -38.70
N SER A 83 17.78 25.95 -38.32
CA SER A 83 18.08 27.36 -38.62
C SER A 83 17.92 27.63 -40.12
N LYS A 84 17.10 28.63 -40.48
CA LYS A 84 16.94 29.11 -41.86
C LYS A 84 18.06 30.04 -42.33
N ASN A 85 19.04 30.32 -41.49
CA ASN A 85 20.17 31.17 -41.87
C ASN A 85 21.43 30.33 -42.07
N ALA A 86 21.43 29.51 -43.12
CA ALA A 86 22.63 29.39 -43.92
C ALA A 86 22.71 30.64 -44.83
N GLN A 87 22.75 31.84 -44.24
CA GLN A 87 23.48 32.90 -44.92
C GLN A 87 24.87 32.35 -45.08
N THR A 88 25.38 32.36 -46.31
CA THR A 88 26.78 32.12 -46.66
C THR A 88 27.68 32.63 -45.54
N ALA A 89 28.00 31.75 -44.60
CA ALA A 89 28.98 32.03 -43.58
C ALA A 89 30.23 32.31 -44.40
N ASN A 90 30.76 33.53 -44.25
CA ASN A 90 32.06 33.88 -44.81
C ASN A 90 32.96 32.69 -44.55
N THR A 91 33.35 32.05 -45.63
CA THR A 91 34.19 30.87 -45.61
C THR A 91 35.41 31.29 -44.82
N LEU A 92 35.55 30.83 -43.57
CA LEU A 92 36.82 30.89 -42.88
C LEU A 92 37.77 30.17 -43.83
N THR A 93 38.60 30.96 -44.50
CA THR A 93 39.42 30.49 -45.60
C THR A 93 40.31 29.39 -45.06
N TYR A 94 40.17 28.23 -45.69
CA TYR A 94 40.95 27.02 -45.51
C TYR A 94 42.40 27.23 -46.00
N GLU A 95 43.00 28.40 -45.73
CA GLU A 95 44.39 28.69 -46.08
C GLU A 95 45.35 28.39 -44.93
N SER A 96 44.86 28.16 -43.70
CA SER A 96 45.71 27.78 -42.56
C SER A 96 45.84 26.27 -42.33
N LEU A 97 45.09 25.43 -43.06
CA LEU A 97 45.26 23.98 -43.05
C LEU A 97 45.03 23.42 -44.45
N LYS A 98 46.01 23.60 -45.35
CA LYS A 98 46.22 22.64 -46.44
C LYS A 98 46.53 21.28 -45.81
N ILE A 99 45.50 20.57 -45.35
CA ILE A 99 45.59 19.13 -45.16
C ILE A 99 45.51 18.56 -46.57
N GLU A 100 46.68 18.51 -47.21
CA GLU A 100 46.87 17.55 -48.27
C GLU A 100 46.60 16.16 -47.68
N LYS A 101 45.53 15.56 -48.23
CA LYS A 101 45.16 14.15 -48.18
C LYS A 101 44.42 13.72 -46.92
N ASP A 102 43.17 13.31 -47.12
CA ASP A 102 42.36 12.47 -46.21
C ASP A 102 43.16 11.26 -45.67
N SER A 103 44.20 10.81 -46.39
CA SER A 103 45.13 9.78 -45.92
C SER A 103 45.91 10.17 -44.66
N VAL A 104 46.23 11.45 -44.44
CA VAL A 104 47.01 11.91 -43.28
C VAL A 104 46.19 11.81 -41.99
N PHE A 105 44.89 12.14 -42.04
CA PHE A 105 44.01 12.02 -40.87
C PHE A 105 43.80 10.55 -40.47
N VAL A 106 43.55 9.66 -41.44
CA VAL A 106 43.35 8.22 -41.17
C VAL A 106 44.63 7.56 -40.68
N ASN A 107 45.78 7.93 -41.25
CA ASN A 107 47.08 7.44 -40.78
C ASN A 107 47.34 7.91 -39.34
N ASN A 108 47.15 9.19 -39.04
CA ASN A 108 47.30 9.74 -37.69
C ASN A 108 46.38 9.06 -36.66
N MET A 109 45.10 8.80 -37.01
CA MET A 109 44.16 8.08 -36.13
C MET A 109 44.56 6.62 -35.92
N THR A 110 45.16 5.97 -36.91
CA THR A 110 45.66 4.59 -36.75
C THR A 110 46.95 4.56 -35.93
N ASP A 111 47.78 5.59 -36.03
CA ASP A 111 49.06 5.69 -35.32
C ASP A 111 48.87 5.90 -33.82
N ILE A 112 47.69 6.36 -33.38
CA ILE A 112 47.28 6.45 -31.96
C ILE A 112 46.85 5.07 -31.41
N LEU A 113 46.58 4.08 -32.26
CA LEU A 113 46.17 2.74 -31.80
C LEU A 113 47.36 1.99 -31.17
N PRO A 114 47.14 1.21 -30.08
CA PRO A 114 48.20 0.49 -29.36
C PRO A 114 48.91 -0.51 -30.29
N PRO A 115 50.26 -0.55 -30.33
CA PRO A 115 51.06 -1.19 -31.38
C PRO A 115 50.64 -2.64 -31.64
N THR A 116 50.78 -3.09 -32.89
CA THR A 116 50.44 -4.46 -33.29
C THR A 116 51.20 -5.48 -32.43
N PRO A 117 50.56 -6.58 -32.01
CA PRO A 117 51.28 -7.73 -31.48
C PRO A 117 52.43 -8.12 -32.40
N GLN A 118 53.67 -8.16 -31.90
CA GLN A 118 54.78 -8.66 -32.70
C GLN A 118 54.50 -10.14 -33.03
N THR A 119 54.40 -10.48 -34.31
CA THR A 119 54.45 -11.87 -34.76
C THR A 119 55.91 -12.32 -34.72
N THR A 120 56.41 -12.64 -33.53
CA THR A 120 57.69 -13.34 -33.39
C THR A 120 57.47 -14.83 -33.67
N THR A 121 58.19 -15.35 -34.65
CA THR A 121 58.23 -16.75 -35.09
C THR A 121 58.86 -17.72 -34.08
N ASP A 122 59.14 -17.30 -32.85
CA ASP A 122 59.73 -18.16 -31.83
C ASP A 122 58.75 -18.46 -30.70
N GLU A 123 58.67 -19.75 -30.39
CA GLU A 123 57.76 -20.38 -29.45
C GLU A 123 57.85 -19.83 -28.02
N LYS A 124 56.71 -19.88 -27.34
CA LYS A 124 56.49 -19.73 -25.88
C LYS A 124 56.66 -18.31 -25.30
N LYS A 125 55.62 -17.48 -25.46
CA LYS A 125 55.30 -16.41 -24.49
C LYS A 125 53.79 -16.27 -24.29
N ASP A 126 53.43 -16.00 -23.03
CA ASP A 126 52.09 -16.03 -22.45
C ASP A 126 50.98 -15.34 -23.27
N LYS A 127 49.97 -16.13 -23.66
CA LYS A 127 48.74 -15.67 -24.32
C LYS A 127 47.81 -14.82 -23.43
N LYS A 128 48.20 -14.48 -22.20
CA LYS A 128 47.31 -13.79 -21.24
C LYS A 128 47.33 -12.27 -21.29
N ASN A 129 48.31 -11.63 -21.95
CA ASN A 129 48.48 -10.16 -21.90
C ASN A 129 48.77 -9.49 -23.26
N LEU A 130 48.26 -10.00 -24.38
CA LEU A 130 48.29 -9.28 -25.65
C LEU A 130 47.03 -8.41 -25.81
N VAL A 131 47.05 -7.24 -25.18
CA VAL A 131 46.00 -6.20 -25.34
C VAL A 131 46.39 -5.31 -26.53
N GLY A 132 46.23 -5.83 -27.74
CA GLY A 132 46.50 -5.08 -28.98
C GLY A 132 45.57 -5.52 -30.10
N LEU A 133 45.14 -4.56 -30.92
CA LEU A 133 44.32 -4.84 -32.11
C LEU A 133 45.14 -5.63 -33.13
N THR A 134 44.54 -6.68 -33.70
CA THR A 134 45.12 -7.45 -34.81
C THR A 134 45.26 -6.61 -36.08
N TYR A 135 46.09 -7.06 -37.03
CA TYR A 135 46.21 -6.41 -38.34
C TYR A 135 44.86 -6.28 -39.06
N ALA A 136 44.03 -7.33 -39.03
CA ALA A 136 42.71 -7.31 -39.66
C ALA A 136 41.76 -6.29 -39.00
N GLU A 137 41.81 -6.14 -37.68
CA GLU A 137 40.99 -5.15 -36.95
C GLU A 137 41.45 -3.72 -37.21
N ARG A 138 42.76 -3.49 -37.31
CA ARG A 138 43.34 -2.18 -37.70
C ARG A 138 43.01 -1.81 -39.13
N ASP A 139 43.10 -2.75 -40.06
CA ASP A 139 42.72 -2.51 -41.46
C ASP A 139 41.22 -2.27 -41.60
N LYS A 140 40.40 -2.99 -40.84
CA LYS A 140 38.95 -2.72 -40.74
C LYS A 140 38.68 -1.32 -40.18
N PHE A 141 39.38 -0.91 -39.13
CA PHE A 141 39.28 0.45 -38.57
C PHE A 141 39.67 1.51 -39.60
N ARG A 142 40.84 1.36 -40.25
CA ARG A 142 41.30 2.24 -41.33
C ARG A 142 40.27 2.34 -42.45
N TYR A 143 39.76 1.20 -42.90
CA TYR A 143 38.75 1.14 -43.96
C TYR A 143 37.46 1.84 -43.54
N THR A 144 36.99 1.65 -42.30
CA THR A 144 35.82 2.33 -41.75
C THR A 144 36.02 3.85 -41.67
N ILE A 145 37.15 4.33 -41.15
CA ILE A 145 37.45 5.77 -41.07
C ILE A 145 37.58 6.38 -42.47
N ASN A 146 38.27 5.71 -43.39
CA ASN A 146 38.36 6.14 -44.79
C ASN A 146 36.98 6.26 -45.44
N ASN A 147 36.07 5.30 -45.20
CA ASN A 147 34.71 5.35 -45.73
C ASN A 147 33.87 6.49 -45.10
N LEU A 148 34.07 6.78 -43.81
CA LEU A 148 33.36 7.86 -43.11
C LEU A 148 33.77 9.26 -43.58
N ILE A 149 35.01 9.42 -44.08
CA ILE A 149 35.55 10.70 -44.56
C ILE A 149 35.41 10.83 -46.08
N ASN A 150 35.26 9.71 -46.80
CA ASN A 150 35.07 9.69 -48.23
C ASN A 150 33.73 10.31 -48.63
N LYS A 151 33.76 11.53 -49.18
CA LYS A 151 32.59 12.28 -49.66
C LYS A 151 31.79 11.58 -50.76
N ASN A 152 32.34 10.59 -51.44
CA ASN A 152 31.61 9.78 -52.42
C ASN A 152 30.83 8.63 -51.78
N VAL A 153 31.14 8.29 -50.52
CA VAL A 153 30.48 7.21 -49.74
C VAL A 153 29.57 7.80 -48.66
N PHE A 154 30.05 8.79 -47.91
CA PHE A 154 29.30 9.55 -46.91
C PHE A 154 29.26 11.03 -47.29
N ASN A 155 28.14 11.48 -47.87
CA ASN A 155 27.91 12.88 -48.21
C ASN A 155 26.83 13.53 -47.33
N ASP A 156 26.81 14.85 -47.35
CA ASP A 156 25.92 15.68 -46.53
C ASP A 156 24.42 15.35 -46.77
N GLN A 157 24.06 14.99 -48.01
CA GLN A 157 22.69 14.63 -48.38
C GLN A 157 22.28 13.27 -47.82
N MET A 158 23.17 12.28 -47.85
CA MET A 158 22.93 10.98 -47.24
C MET A 158 22.83 11.07 -45.72
N LEU A 159 23.67 11.90 -45.09
CA LEU A 159 23.58 12.16 -43.65
C LEU A 159 22.28 12.88 -43.29
N ASP A 160 21.87 13.88 -44.07
CA ASP A 160 20.58 14.56 -43.86
C ASP A 160 19.41 13.59 -44.00
N TYR A 161 19.44 12.70 -44.99
CA TYR A 161 18.44 11.66 -45.18
C TYR A 161 18.41 10.66 -44.01
N ALA A 162 19.59 10.22 -43.55
CA ALA A 162 19.71 9.29 -42.42
C ALA A 162 19.23 9.93 -41.11
N ILE A 163 19.58 11.19 -40.87
CA ILE A 163 19.12 11.97 -39.70
C ILE A 163 17.61 12.16 -39.77
N ASP A 164 17.05 12.55 -40.92
CA ASP A 164 15.58 12.67 -41.08
C ASP A 164 14.88 11.33 -40.82
N THR A 165 15.45 10.22 -41.30
CA THR A 165 14.92 8.88 -41.05
C THR A 165 14.97 8.52 -39.56
N ALA A 166 16.09 8.78 -38.88
CA ALA A 166 16.23 8.53 -37.45
C ALA A 166 15.30 9.42 -36.61
N MET A 167 15.18 10.70 -36.97
CA MET A 167 14.24 11.65 -36.36
C MET A 167 12.79 11.17 -36.50
N ARG A 168 12.38 10.70 -37.69
CA ARG A 168 11.04 10.14 -37.91
C ARG A 168 10.80 8.88 -37.07
N LYS A 169 11.81 8.01 -36.91
CA LYS A 169 11.72 6.84 -36.03
C LYS A 169 11.53 7.25 -34.56
N LEU A 170 12.32 8.21 -34.07
CA LEU A 170 12.14 8.78 -32.74
C LEU A 170 10.73 9.35 -32.55
N CYS A 171 10.28 10.18 -33.50
CA CYS A 171 8.93 10.76 -33.49
C CYS A 171 7.85 9.65 -33.43
N ALA A 172 7.98 8.61 -34.24
CA ALA A 172 7.07 7.47 -34.23
C ALA A 172 7.07 6.71 -32.91
N ALA A 173 8.23 6.53 -32.27
CA ALA A 173 8.34 5.91 -30.95
C ALA A 173 7.64 6.75 -29.87
N LEU A 174 7.83 8.07 -29.87
CA LEU A 174 7.15 8.99 -28.94
C LEU A 174 5.63 9.00 -29.16
N GLN A 175 5.16 9.03 -30.40
CA GLN A 175 3.73 8.91 -30.72
C GLN A 175 3.15 7.55 -30.30
N LYS A 176 3.95 6.48 -30.38
CA LYS A 176 3.53 5.15 -29.91
C LYS A 176 3.33 5.15 -28.40
N ILE A 177 4.19 5.83 -27.63
CA ILE A 177 4.00 6.03 -26.19
C ILE A 177 2.68 6.77 -25.93
N GLN A 178 2.43 7.88 -26.62
CA GLN A 178 1.17 8.64 -26.49
C GLN A 178 -0.05 7.75 -26.75
N LYS A 179 -0.04 6.98 -27.84
CA LYS A 179 -1.14 6.05 -28.19
C LYS A 179 -1.38 5.00 -27.11
N ILE A 180 -0.32 4.48 -26.50
CA ILE A 180 -0.45 3.52 -25.39
C ILE A 180 -1.09 4.22 -24.19
N ILE A 181 -0.65 5.42 -23.84
CA ILE A 181 -1.19 6.20 -22.71
C ILE A 181 -2.69 6.49 -22.89
N GLU A 182 -3.12 6.85 -24.09
CA GLU A 182 -4.54 7.12 -24.38
C GLU A 182 -5.39 5.86 -24.52
N SER A 183 -4.76 4.71 -24.78
CA SER A 183 -5.48 3.45 -24.95
C SER A 183 -5.99 2.87 -23.64
N LYS A 184 -7.16 2.23 -23.71
CA LYS A 184 -7.74 1.53 -22.56
C LYS A 184 -6.87 0.34 -22.18
N GLN A 185 -6.34 0.36 -20.97
CA GLN A 185 -5.54 -0.71 -20.39
C GLN A 185 -6.40 -1.76 -19.66
N ASP A 186 -5.84 -2.95 -19.48
CA ASP A 186 -6.43 -4.01 -18.67
C ASP A 186 -6.48 -3.63 -17.18
N ASN A 187 -7.47 -4.15 -16.46
CA ASN A 187 -7.64 -3.87 -15.04
C ASN A 187 -6.45 -4.36 -14.18
N SER A 188 -5.81 -5.47 -14.55
CA SER A 188 -4.63 -6.00 -13.85
C SER A 188 -3.45 -5.04 -13.88
N LEU A 189 -3.26 -4.31 -14.99
CA LEU A 189 -2.19 -3.32 -15.12
C LEU A 189 -2.39 -2.14 -14.16
N TYR A 190 -3.63 -1.70 -13.97
CA TYR A 190 -3.94 -0.63 -13.00
C TYR A 190 -3.73 -1.08 -11.57
N GLU A 191 -4.12 -2.31 -11.22
CA GLU A 191 -3.85 -2.86 -9.90
C GLU A 191 -2.35 -3.00 -9.61
N ASN A 192 -1.58 -3.47 -10.59
CA ASN A 192 -0.12 -3.53 -10.49
C ASN A 192 0.50 -2.14 -10.33
N LEU A 193 0.01 -1.15 -11.09
CA LEU A 193 0.41 0.24 -10.93
C LEU A 193 0.18 0.72 -9.50
N TYR A 194 -1.03 0.52 -8.95
CA TYR A 194 -1.33 0.88 -7.56
C TYR A 194 -0.36 0.25 -6.57
N ASN A 195 -0.13 -1.06 -6.66
CA ASN A 195 0.77 -1.76 -5.74
C ASN A 195 2.22 -1.25 -5.85
N SER A 196 2.70 -1.00 -7.08
CA SER A 196 4.06 -0.46 -7.32
C SER A 196 4.23 0.94 -6.72
N GLN A 197 3.23 1.81 -6.90
CA GLN A 197 3.27 3.19 -6.40
C GLN A 197 3.08 3.24 -4.89
N SER A 198 2.21 2.40 -4.32
CA SER A 198 2.05 2.25 -2.87
C SER A 198 3.38 1.85 -2.22
N PHE A 199 4.13 0.92 -2.85
CA PHE A 199 5.46 0.55 -2.37
C PHE A 199 6.47 1.71 -2.48
N TYR A 200 6.50 2.41 -3.63
CA TYR A 200 7.39 3.54 -3.84
C TYR A 200 7.15 4.67 -2.82
N TYR A 201 5.90 5.12 -2.67
CA TYR A 201 5.57 6.22 -1.75
C TYR A 201 5.69 5.83 -0.28
N ARG A 202 5.50 4.55 0.06
CA ARG A 202 5.83 4.07 1.41
C ARG A 202 7.31 4.28 1.75
N ASN A 203 8.20 4.05 0.79
CA ASN A 203 9.63 4.28 0.99
C ASN A 203 9.99 5.77 0.91
N ALA A 204 9.32 6.54 0.04
CA ALA A 204 9.65 7.94 -0.19
C ALA A 204 9.16 8.88 0.94
N ILE A 205 7.93 8.67 1.44
CA ILE A 205 7.29 9.57 2.42
C ILE A 205 6.82 8.84 3.70
N GLY A 206 6.91 7.52 3.77
CA GLY A 206 6.27 6.76 4.86
C GLY A 206 6.81 7.05 6.25
N THR A 207 8.11 7.34 6.40
CA THR A 207 8.68 7.78 7.69
C THR A 207 8.05 9.08 8.16
N LYS A 208 7.96 10.07 7.27
CA LYS A 208 7.34 11.37 7.58
C LYS A 208 5.86 11.22 7.95
N VAL A 209 5.10 10.40 7.21
CA VAL A 209 3.68 10.16 7.51
C VAL A 209 3.51 9.46 8.86
N LYS A 210 4.39 8.51 9.18
CA LYS A 210 4.41 7.82 10.48
C LYS A 210 4.68 8.80 11.63
N GLU A 211 5.68 9.66 11.47
CA GLU A 211 6.00 10.72 12.44
C GLU A 211 4.84 11.70 12.62
N GLU A 212 4.17 12.12 11.54
CA GLU A 212 2.98 12.98 11.62
C GLU A 212 1.84 12.31 12.41
N HIS A 213 1.59 11.03 12.18
CA HIS A 213 0.60 10.27 12.93
C HIS A 213 1.02 10.07 14.41
N GLU A 214 2.29 9.79 14.69
CA GLU A 214 2.81 9.70 16.07
C GLU A 214 2.74 11.05 16.81
N ASN A 215 3.00 12.15 16.11
CA ASN A 215 2.82 13.51 16.65
C ASN A 215 1.35 13.82 16.93
N TRP A 216 0.42 13.36 16.08
CA TRP A 216 -1.01 13.44 16.38
C TRP A 216 -1.36 12.65 17.65
N ARG A 217 -0.86 11.41 17.79
CA ARG A 217 -1.04 10.62 19.02
C ARG A 217 -0.46 11.31 20.25
N GLY A 218 0.70 11.97 20.10
CA GLY A 218 1.35 12.73 21.15
C GLY A 218 0.56 13.97 21.63
N LYS A 219 -0.55 14.34 20.99
CA LYS A 219 -1.46 15.36 21.53
C LYS A 219 -2.34 14.81 22.66
N TYR A 220 -2.45 13.49 22.78
CA TYR A 220 -3.25 12.79 23.79
C TYR A 220 -2.35 12.22 24.90
N LEU A 221 -1.35 12.98 25.35
CA LEU A 221 -0.35 12.52 26.34
C LEU A 221 -0.97 12.10 27.69
N ASP A 222 -2.09 12.71 28.07
CA ASP A 222 -2.81 12.44 29.33
C ASP A 222 -4.23 11.85 29.11
N ASP A 223 -4.78 11.94 27.89
CA ASP A 223 -6.11 11.43 27.53
C ASP A 223 -6.01 10.06 26.84
N GLU A 224 -6.94 9.14 27.12
CA GLU A 224 -6.97 7.86 26.38
C GLU A 224 -7.45 8.09 24.94
N ILE A 225 -6.68 7.60 23.96
CA ILE A 225 -7.11 7.55 22.55
C ILE A 225 -8.33 6.62 22.45
N THR A 226 -9.46 7.18 22.02
CA THR A 226 -10.72 6.46 21.79
C THR A 226 -10.94 6.16 20.30
N GLU A 227 -11.88 5.27 19.97
CA GLU A 227 -12.31 5.10 18.58
C GLU A 227 -12.86 6.40 17.96
N GLU A 228 -13.49 7.27 18.76
CA GLU A 228 -14.01 8.56 18.30
C GLU A 228 -12.88 9.51 17.87
N SER A 229 -11.85 9.66 18.71
CA SER A 229 -10.66 10.47 18.36
C SER A 229 -9.95 9.98 17.09
N LEU A 230 -9.89 8.66 16.88
CA LEU A 230 -9.32 8.05 15.67
C LEU A 230 -10.19 8.32 14.43
N ASN A 231 -11.52 8.33 14.59
CA ASN A 231 -12.43 8.69 13.50
C ASN A 231 -12.31 10.18 13.15
N GLU A 232 -12.21 11.08 14.12
CA GLU A 232 -11.94 12.51 13.87
C GLU A 232 -10.63 12.70 13.10
N HIS A 233 -9.57 11.98 13.47
CA HIS A 233 -8.30 12.01 12.74
C HIS A 233 -8.43 11.53 11.30
N LEU A 234 -9.24 10.48 11.08
CA LEU A 234 -9.54 9.96 9.75
C LEU A 234 -10.30 10.97 8.90
N GLU A 235 -11.30 11.64 9.48
CA GLU A 235 -12.08 12.67 8.81
C GLU A 235 -11.21 13.88 8.44
N GLN A 236 -10.32 14.33 9.34
CA GLN A 236 -9.36 15.39 9.04
C GLN A 236 -8.44 15.01 7.87
N ALA A 237 -7.87 13.80 7.89
CA ALA A 237 -7.03 13.31 6.79
C ALA A 237 -7.80 13.21 5.47
N LEU A 238 -9.07 12.78 5.52
CA LEU A 238 -9.96 12.73 4.36
C LEU A 238 -10.23 14.14 3.83
N VAL A 239 -10.51 15.11 4.68
CA VAL A 239 -10.76 16.50 4.29
C VAL A 239 -9.53 17.12 3.61
N GLU A 240 -8.32 16.87 4.13
CA GLU A 240 -7.07 17.26 3.48
C GLU A 240 -6.94 16.64 2.08
N LEU A 241 -7.25 15.35 1.95
CA LEU A 241 -7.24 14.66 0.66
C LEU A 241 -8.25 15.28 -0.31
N LEU A 242 -9.48 15.56 0.12
CA LEU A 242 -10.49 16.18 -0.76
C LEU A 242 -10.04 17.58 -1.22
N LYS A 243 -9.39 18.36 -0.35
CA LYS A 243 -8.85 19.70 -0.68
C LYS A 243 -7.66 19.67 -1.64
N SER A 244 -6.93 18.56 -1.71
CA SER A 244 -5.76 18.43 -2.60
C SER A 244 -6.10 18.37 -4.10
N GLY A 245 -7.39 18.26 -4.46
CA GLY A 245 -7.83 18.20 -5.86
C GLY A 245 -7.57 16.84 -6.54
N VAL A 246 -7.15 15.82 -5.78
CA VAL A 246 -6.93 14.44 -6.27
C VAL A 246 -8.12 13.91 -7.05
N PHE A 247 -9.35 14.23 -6.63
CA PHE A 247 -10.58 13.73 -7.24
C PHE A 247 -11.23 14.68 -8.24
N ASP A 248 -10.59 15.80 -8.61
CA ASP A 248 -11.22 16.84 -9.45
C ASP A 248 -11.62 16.33 -10.83
N GLU A 249 -10.86 15.40 -11.37
CA GLU A 249 -11.09 14.85 -12.71
C GLU A 249 -11.90 13.54 -12.69
N ILE A 250 -12.39 13.08 -11.53
CA ILE A 250 -13.23 11.89 -11.48
C ILE A 250 -14.68 12.26 -11.74
N GLU A 251 -15.28 11.62 -12.74
CA GLU A 251 -16.72 11.64 -12.91
C GLU A 251 -17.37 10.65 -11.94
N ALA A 252 -18.33 11.12 -11.16
CA ALA A 252 -19.10 10.26 -10.28
C ALA A 252 -20.57 10.71 -10.25
N ASN A 253 -21.45 9.75 -10.43
CA ASN A 253 -22.90 9.92 -10.30
C ASN A 253 -23.36 9.06 -9.13
N ALA A 254 -23.82 9.72 -8.05
CA ALA A 254 -24.48 9.04 -6.93
C ALA A 254 -26.00 9.18 -7.04
N THR A 255 -26.71 8.09 -6.74
CA THR A 255 -28.16 8.11 -6.60
C THR A 255 -28.56 8.95 -5.38
N LYS A 256 -29.83 9.38 -5.32
CA LYS A 256 -30.35 10.14 -4.17
C LYS A 256 -30.17 9.37 -2.85
N GLU A 257 -30.32 8.05 -2.90
CA GLU A 257 -30.13 7.18 -1.73
C GLU A 257 -28.66 7.13 -1.27
N GLN A 258 -27.71 7.00 -2.21
CA GLN A 258 -26.28 7.04 -1.89
C GLN A 258 -25.87 8.37 -1.27
N LYS A 259 -26.37 9.49 -1.80
CA LYS A 259 -26.11 10.82 -1.24
C LYS A 259 -26.64 10.99 0.19
N SER A 260 -27.77 10.35 0.52
CA SER A 260 -28.28 10.35 1.90
C SER A 260 -27.35 9.57 2.83
N LYS A 261 -26.95 8.36 2.43
CA LYS A 261 -26.01 7.52 3.19
C LYS A 261 -24.67 8.24 3.43
N TYR A 262 -24.14 8.92 2.41
CA TYR A 262 -22.89 9.67 2.53
C TYR A 262 -22.96 10.85 3.52
N LYS A 263 -24.13 11.45 3.71
CA LYS A 263 -24.33 12.49 4.74
C LYS A 263 -24.39 11.93 6.16
N GLU A 264 -24.81 10.66 6.30
CA GLU A 264 -24.78 9.94 7.57
C GLU A 264 -23.37 9.41 7.89
N GLU A 265 -22.53 9.20 6.86
CA GLU A 265 -21.15 8.73 7.03
C GLU A 265 -20.18 9.83 7.51
N ILE A 266 -20.38 11.08 7.09
CA ILE A 266 -19.55 12.22 7.48
C ILE A 266 -20.33 13.54 7.36
N ASP A 267 -20.20 14.38 8.39
CA ASP A 267 -20.67 15.76 8.34
C ASP A 267 -19.53 16.69 7.92
N PHE A 268 -19.72 17.41 6.82
CA PHE A 268 -18.73 18.37 6.33
C PHE A 268 -18.99 19.79 6.85
N GLU A 269 -20.06 20.04 7.60
CA GLU A 269 -20.40 21.37 8.12
C GLU A 269 -19.34 21.91 9.10
N ASP A 270 -18.67 21.02 9.84
CA ASP A 270 -17.61 21.38 10.79
C ASP A 270 -16.25 21.65 10.14
N TYR A 271 -16.12 21.46 8.83
CA TYR A 271 -14.86 21.57 8.11
C TYR A 271 -14.84 22.75 7.14
N ASP A 272 -13.80 23.58 7.24
CA ASP A 272 -13.64 24.74 6.36
C ASP A 272 -13.26 24.32 4.94
N PHE A 273 -14.21 24.31 4.01
CA PHE A 273 -13.97 24.10 2.58
C PHE A 273 -13.96 25.42 1.80
N PRO A 274 -13.06 25.59 0.82
CA PRO A 274 -13.13 26.73 -0.09
C PRO A 274 -14.49 26.82 -0.78
N ARG A 275 -15.10 28.01 -0.85
CA ARG A 275 -16.47 28.24 -1.36
C ARG A 275 -16.80 27.62 -2.74
N LYS A 276 -15.77 27.36 -3.57
CA LYS A 276 -15.92 26.76 -4.90
C LYS A 276 -15.96 25.23 -4.89
N MET A 277 -15.50 24.60 -3.81
CA MET A 277 -15.50 23.14 -3.64
C MET A 277 -16.85 22.66 -3.11
N LYS A 278 -17.31 21.54 -3.65
CA LYS A 278 -18.53 20.86 -3.20
C LYS A 278 -18.11 19.58 -2.47
N PRO A 279 -17.99 19.57 -1.13
CA PRO A 279 -17.36 18.48 -0.40
C PRO A 279 -18.08 17.15 -0.59
N TYR A 280 -19.42 17.13 -0.59
CA TYR A 280 -20.18 15.91 -0.86
C TYR A 280 -20.03 15.37 -2.28
N ASP A 281 -19.77 16.22 -3.28
CA ASP A 281 -19.48 15.76 -4.64
C ASP A 281 -18.08 15.13 -4.72
N LEU A 282 -17.10 15.72 -4.03
CA LEU A 282 -15.74 15.17 -3.92
C LEU A 282 -15.75 13.85 -3.12
N TYR A 283 -16.51 13.78 -2.03
CA TYR A 283 -16.69 12.57 -1.24
C TYR A 283 -17.38 11.46 -2.05
N THR A 284 -18.35 11.80 -2.88
CA THR A 284 -18.97 10.85 -3.82
C THR A 284 -17.92 10.25 -4.75
N ARG A 285 -16.99 11.05 -5.27
CA ARG A 285 -15.88 10.58 -6.12
C ARG A 285 -14.91 9.71 -5.34
N TYR A 286 -14.56 10.09 -4.12
CA TYR A 286 -13.77 9.27 -3.19
C TYR A 286 -14.42 7.90 -2.97
N ARG A 287 -15.73 7.84 -2.70
CA ARG A 287 -16.48 6.59 -2.50
C ARG A 287 -16.61 5.73 -3.75
N THR A 288 -16.27 6.25 -4.93
CA THR A 288 -16.11 5.38 -6.10
C THR A 288 -14.88 4.50 -5.99
N ILE A 289 -13.84 4.95 -5.28
CA ILE A 289 -12.54 4.26 -5.12
C ILE A 289 -12.48 3.51 -3.79
N TYR A 290 -13.04 4.08 -2.71
CA TYR A 290 -13.00 3.50 -1.38
C TYR A 290 -14.36 2.96 -0.97
N ASP A 291 -14.41 1.68 -0.58
CA ASP A 291 -15.58 1.00 -0.06
C ASP A 291 -15.58 1.03 1.48
N LEU A 292 -16.63 1.58 2.09
CA LEU A 292 -16.81 1.54 3.55
C LEU A 292 -17.43 0.21 3.98
N LYS A 293 -16.74 -0.54 4.85
CA LYS A 293 -17.24 -1.76 5.49
C LYS A 293 -16.96 -1.71 6.99
N GLY A 294 -17.99 -1.79 7.83
CA GLY A 294 -17.81 -1.86 9.29
C GLY A 294 -17.01 -0.69 9.89
N LYS A 295 -17.17 0.52 9.34
CA LYS A 295 -16.40 1.75 9.63
C LYS A 295 -14.95 1.79 9.12
N THR A 296 -14.55 0.86 8.26
CA THR A 296 -13.21 0.82 7.66
C THR A 296 -13.31 1.09 6.15
N TYR A 297 -12.53 2.03 5.63
CA TYR A 297 -12.45 2.24 4.18
C TYR A 297 -11.47 1.27 3.54
N LEU A 298 -11.92 0.59 2.50
CA LEU A 298 -11.14 -0.37 1.73
C LEU A 298 -10.93 0.16 0.32
N VAL A 299 -9.67 0.27 -0.09
CA VAL A 299 -9.32 0.76 -1.42
C VAL A 299 -9.63 -0.28 -2.51
N ASN A 300 -10.34 0.16 -3.55
CA ASN A 300 -10.45 -0.58 -4.80
C ASN A 300 -9.19 -0.29 -5.65
N LYS A 301 -8.22 -1.20 -5.59
CA LYS A 301 -6.90 -1.03 -6.22
C LYS A 301 -6.96 -0.76 -7.73
N VAL A 302 -7.90 -1.35 -8.44
CA VAL A 302 -8.07 -1.11 -9.90
C VAL A 302 -8.51 0.33 -10.16
N LYS A 303 -9.51 0.83 -9.42
CA LYS A 303 -10.00 2.20 -9.58
C LYS A 303 -8.97 3.21 -9.09
N ALA A 304 -8.28 2.93 -7.99
CA ALA A 304 -7.15 3.71 -7.51
C ALA A 304 -6.04 3.79 -8.58
N GLY A 305 -5.65 2.66 -9.18
CA GLY A 305 -4.69 2.64 -10.27
C GLY A 305 -5.09 3.49 -11.48
N LYS A 306 -6.38 3.49 -11.85
CA LYS A 306 -6.91 4.37 -12.91
C LYS A 306 -6.80 5.84 -12.53
N LEU A 307 -7.12 6.19 -11.28
CA LEU A 307 -6.93 7.54 -10.76
C LEU A 307 -5.46 7.95 -10.84
N LEU A 308 -4.55 7.15 -10.26
CA LEU A 308 -3.11 7.42 -10.27
C LEU A 308 -2.57 7.63 -11.68
N PHE A 309 -3.03 6.79 -12.63
CA PHE A 309 -2.68 6.96 -14.02
C PHE A 309 -3.23 8.27 -14.59
N LYS A 310 -4.43 8.70 -14.20
CA LYS A 310 -5.00 9.97 -14.65
C LYS A 310 -4.22 11.18 -14.13
N ILE A 311 -3.92 11.22 -12.83
CA ILE A 311 -3.21 12.33 -12.17
C ILE A 311 -1.68 12.22 -12.24
N ARG A 312 -1.14 11.29 -13.02
CA ARG A 312 0.30 10.94 -13.07
C ARG A 312 1.29 12.09 -13.28
N LYS A 313 0.83 13.21 -13.84
CA LYS A 313 1.66 14.41 -14.08
C LYS A 313 1.71 15.36 -12.89
N ASP A 314 0.84 15.16 -11.91
CA ASP A 314 0.67 16.02 -10.75
C ASP A 314 1.24 15.32 -9.51
N ILE A 315 2.51 15.61 -9.23
CA ILE A 315 3.27 14.95 -8.16
C ILE A 315 2.65 15.28 -6.80
N ASP A 316 2.19 16.51 -6.61
CA ASP A 316 1.56 16.96 -5.36
C ASP A 316 0.28 16.17 -5.08
N LYS A 317 -0.56 15.92 -6.10
CA LYS A 317 -1.75 15.06 -5.97
C LYS A 317 -1.38 13.61 -5.67
N LEU A 318 -0.34 13.07 -6.31
CA LEU A 318 0.12 11.70 -6.02
C LEU A 318 0.61 11.58 -4.57
N GLU A 319 1.41 12.55 -4.10
CA GLU A 319 1.89 12.60 -2.72
C GLU A 319 0.73 12.72 -1.73
N ALA A 320 -0.24 13.59 -1.99
CA ALA A 320 -1.45 13.74 -1.17
C ALA A 320 -2.27 12.44 -1.08
N TYR A 321 -2.45 11.73 -2.21
CA TYR A 321 -3.14 10.44 -2.24
C TYR A 321 -2.43 9.40 -1.36
N PHE A 322 -1.11 9.25 -1.51
CA PHE A 322 -0.37 8.24 -0.75
C PHE A 322 -0.09 8.64 0.70
N LYS A 323 -0.09 9.94 1.02
CA LYS A 323 -0.13 10.42 2.40
C LYS A 323 -1.40 9.95 3.09
N PHE A 324 -2.55 10.17 2.46
CA PHE A 324 -3.84 9.69 2.99
C PHE A 324 -3.88 8.16 3.11
N ASP A 325 -3.50 7.43 2.05
CA ASP A 325 -3.51 5.95 2.03
C ASP A 325 -2.67 5.34 3.15
N GLN A 326 -1.55 5.98 3.51
CA GLN A 326 -0.72 5.54 4.63
C GLN A 326 -1.30 5.95 5.99
N THR A 327 -1.84 7.17 6.09
CA THR A 327 -2.47 7.67 7.31
C THR A 327 -3.63 6.78 7.74
N ILE A 328 -4.52 6.43 6.80
CA ILE A 328 -5.66 5.55 7.09
C ILE A 328 -5.22 4.13 7.53
N LEU A 329 -4.11 3.62 7.00
CA LEU A 329 -3.55 2.34 7.44
C LEU A 329 -3.05 2.40 8.89
N HIS A 330 -2.46 3.51 9.32
CA HIS A 330 -2.06 3.70 10.71
C HIS A 330 -3.27 3.78 11.64
N ILE A 331 -4.27 4.59 11.27
CA ILE A 331 -5.52 4.72 12.03
C ILE A 331 -6.23 3.38 12.18
N HIS A 332 -6.39 2.62 11.09
CA HIS A 332 -7.04 1.31 11.15
C HIS A 332 -6.29 0.32 12.04
N LYS A 333 -4.95 0.35 12.06
CA LYS A 333 -4.16 -0.48 12.98
C LYS A 333 -4.43 -0.12 14.44
N ASP A 334 -4.52 1.17 14.75
CA ASP A 334 -4.83 1.63 16.10
C ASP A 334 -6.27 1.28 16.51
N ILE A 335 -7.25 1.38 15.61
CA ILE A 335 -8.62 0.93 15.87
C ILE A 335 -8.66 -0.57 16.19
N VAL A 336 -7.94 -1.40 15.41
CA VAL A 336 -7.87 -2.84 15.69
C VAL A 336 -7.21 -3.11 17.04
N ALA A 337 -6.10 -2.43 17.35
CA ALA A 337 -5.42 -2.58 18.63
C ALA A 337 -6.30 -2.15 19.82
N LEU A 338 -7.09 -1.08 19.68
CA LEU A 338 -8.06 -0.67 20.70
C LEU A 338 -9.16 -1.71 20.89
N ARG A 339 -9.71 -2.24 19.80
CA ARG A 339 -10.74 -3.30 19.87
C ARG A 339 -10.21 -4.57 20.51
N GLU A 340 -8.97 -4.94 20.23
CA GLU A 340 -8.28 -6.07 20.84
C GLU A 340 -8.00 -5.83 22.33
N LYS A 341 -7.50 -4.65 22.71
CA LYS A 341 -7.30 -4.26 24.12
C LYS A 341 -8.61 -4.26 24.90
N ASN A 342 -9.70 -3.84 24.26
CA ASN A 342 -11.04 -3.79 24.84
C ASN A 342 -11.84 -5.07 24.58
N LYS A 343 -11.22 -6.14 24.08
CA LYS A 343 -11.93 -7.40 23.84
C LYS A 343 -12.24 -8.05 25.19
N ILE A 344 -13.53 -8.11 25.53
CA ILE A 344 -14.00 -8.85 26.69
C ILE A 344 -13.78 -10.33 26.39
N GLU A 345 -13.04 -11.01 27.27
CA GLU A 345 -12.89 -12.45 27.18
C GLU A 345 -14.25 -13.09 27.47
N SER A 346 -14.86 -13.72 26.46
CA SER A 346 -16.15 -14.40 26.57
C SER A 346 -16.02 -15.92 26.59
N ILE A 347 -14.81 -16.46 26.34
CA ILE A 347 -14.58 -17.90 26.23
C ILE A 347 -13.73 -18.37 27.42
N LYS A 348 -14.20 -19.40 28.14
CA LYS A 348 -13.44 -20.10 29.19
C LYS A 348 -13.75 -21.59 29.13
N ASP A 349 -12.72 -22.45 29.21
CA ASP A 349 -12.83 -23.91 29.10
C ASP A 349 -13.65 -24.37 27.86
N ASP A 350 -13.38 -23.78 26.70
CA ASP A 350 -14.08 -24.03 25.42
C ASP A 350 -15.59 -23.73 25.43
N ILE A 351 -16.07 -23.00 26.45
CA ILE A 351 -17.46 -22.54 26.54
C ILE A 351 -17.50 -21.05 26.22
N ASP A 352 -18.36 -20.68 25.27
CA ASP A 352 -18.65 -19.28 24.94
C ASP A 352 -19.77 -18.74 25.83
N PHE A 353 -19.39 -17.98 26.85
CA PHE A 353 -20.30 -17.34 27.80
C PHE A 353 -21.10 -16.20 27.18
N SER A 354 -20.74 -15.72 25.98
CA SER A 354 -21.57 -14.75 25.26
C SER A 354 -22.91 -15.34 24.79
N LEU A 355 -22.97 -16.66 24.63
CA LEU A 355 -24.17 -17.41 24.24
C LEU A 355 -24.99 -17.85 25.46
N LEU A 356 -24.52 -17.59 26.67
CA LEU A 356 -25.22 -17.98 27.89
C LEU A 356 -26.31 -16.93 28.18
N GLU A 357 -27.57 -17.34 28.05
CA GLU A 357 -28.74 -16.52 28.37
C GLU A 357 -29.52 -17.09 29.55
N CYS A 358 -30.17 -16.20 30.32
CA CYS A 358 -31.05 -16.60 31.41
C CYS A 358 -32.44 -16.92 30.86
N ASN A 359 -32.70 -18.20 30.65
CA ASN A 359 -34.00 -18.70 30.16
C ASN A 359 -35.08 -18.78 31.25
N PHE A 360 -34.72 -18.53 32.52
CA PHE A 360 -35.65 -18.51 33.64
C PHE A 360 -36.47 -17.22 33.63
N ASN A 361 -37.79 -17.34 33.78
CA ASN A 361 -38.68 -16.21 33.91
C ASN A 361 -38.61 -15.56 35.31
N GLU A 362 -39.24 -14.40 35.50
CA GLU A 362 -39.17 -13.66 36.78
C GLU A 362 -39.80 -14.41 37.96
N GLU A 363 -40.79 -15.28 37.73
CA GLU A 363 -41.39 -16.11 38.77
C GLU A 363 -40.43 -17.25 39.20
N GLU A 364 -39.78 -17.89 38.24
CA GLU A 364 -38.76 -18.92 38.47
C GLU A 364 -37.53 -18.35 39.17
N ILE A 365 -37.08 -17.15 38.76
CA ILE A 365 -35.99 -16.41 39.41
C ILE A 365 -36.33 -16.15 40.88
N LYS A 366 -37.55 -15.67 41.19
CA LYS A 366 -37.99 -15.48 42.58
C LYS A 366 -38.12 -16.79 43.35
N ALA A 367 -38.64 -17.83 42.69
CA ALA A 367 -38.78 -19.17 43.28
C ALA A 367 -37.42 -19.81 43.62
N SER A 368 -36.34 -19.43 42.93
CA SER A 368 -34.98 -19.93 43.18
C SER A 368 -34.45 -19.64 44.58
N GLY A 369 -34.97 -18.59 45.25
CA GLY A 369 -34.47 -18.15 46.55
C GLY A 369 -33.10 -17.45 46.49
N ILE A 370 -32.55 -17.24 45.29
CA ILE A 370 -31.32 -16.49 45.07
C ILE A 370 -31.66 -15.00 45.09
N LYS A 371 -31.24 -14.30 46.15
CA LYS A 371 -31.58 -12.90 46.43
C LYS A 371 -30.88 -11.91 45.50
N GLU A 372 -29.64 -12.19 45.14
CA GLU A 372 -28.79 -11.32 44.30
C GLU A 372 -28.17 -12.13 43.16
N ASN A 373 -27.98 -11.50 41.99
CA ASN A 373 -27.31 -12.12 40.83
C ASN A 373 -27.92 -13.45 40.33
N ALA A 374 -29.20 -13.71 40.58
CA ALA A 374 -29.88 -14.92 40.11
C ALA A 374 -29.78 -15.11 38.58
N LYS A 375 -29.85 -14.02 37.80
CA LYS A 375 -29.66 -14.04 36.35
C LYS A 375 -28.24 -14.41 35.91
N THR A 376 -27.27 -14.45 36.83
CA THR A 376 -25.89 -14.89 36.59
C THR A 376 -25.69 -16.30 37.12
N ALA A 377 -26.25 -16.63 38.28
CA ALA A 377 -26.10 -17.93 38.91
C ALA A 377 -26.88 -19.06 38.21
N LEU A 378 -28.16 -18.82 37.88
CA LEU A 378 -29.03 -19.86 37.31
C LEU A 378 -28.55 -20.38 35.95
N PRO A 379 -28.11 -19.53 34.99
CA PRO A 379 -27.60 -20.01 33.71
C PRO A 379 -26.33 -20.87 33.85
N ILE A 380 -25.49 -20.56 34.85
CA ILE A 380 -24.26 -21.30 35.13
C ILE A 380 -24.58 -22.66 35.77
N ILE A 381 -25.55 -22.70 36.68
CA ILE A 381 -26.07 -23.97 37.22
C ILE A 381 -26.64 -24.81 36.07
N GLU A 382 -27.48 -24.23 35.21
CA GLU A 382 -28.04 -24.91 34.03
C GLU A 382 -26.95 -25.44 33.09
N LEU A 383 -25.92 -24.65 32.80
CA LEU A 383 -24.76 -25.04 32.00
C LEU A 383 -24.04 -26.24 32.62
N MET A 384 -23.76 -26.21 33.92
CA MET A 384 -22.97 -27.24 34.59
C MET A 384 -23.74 -28.54 34.81
N ILE A 385 -25.07 -28.52 34.80
CA ILE A 385 -25.92 -29.72 34.94
C ILE A 385 -26.35 -30.33 33.59
N LYS A 386 -26.03 -29.70 32.45
CA LYS A 386 -26.21 -30.28 31.11
C LYS A 386 -25.30 -31.48 30.86
N ASP A 387 -24.22 -31.62 31.63
CA ASP A 387 -23.37 -32.82 31.64
C ASP A 387 -24.16 -34.01 32.24
N PRO A 388 -24.35 -35.15 31.52
CA PRO A 388 -25.40 -36.14 31.80
C PRO A 388 -25.43 -36.82 33.18
N GLU A 389 -24.44 -36.64 34.08
CA GLU A 389 -24.44 -37.30 35.39
C GLU A 389 -23.80 -36.46 36.51
N VAL A 390 -24.23 -35.21 36.72
CA VAL A 390 -23.83 -34.47 37.94
C VAL A 390 -24.34 -35.22 39.18
N PRO A 391 -23.45 -35.77 40.04
CA PRO A 391 -23.89 -36.56 41.19
C PRO A 391 -24.69 -35.69 42.16
N LYS A 392 -25.76 -36.23 42.75
CA LYS A 392 -26.59 -35.50 43.74
C LYS A 392 -25.77 -34.90 44.89
N ALA A 393 -24.69 -35.56 45.29
CA ALA A 393 -23.79 -35.07 46.32
C ALA A 393 -23.09 -33.74 45.93
N TYR A 394 -22.90 -33.46 44.64
CA TYR A 394 -22.20 -32.26 44.13
C TYR A 394 -23.07 -31.02 44.24
N TRP A 395 -24.38 -31.16 44.42
CA TRP A 395 -25.28 -30.05 44.69
C TRP A 395 -24.96 -29.31 46.00
N LEU A 396 -24.22 -29.94 46.91
CA LEU A 396 -23.64 -29.25 48.06
C LEU A 396 -22.70 -28.11 47.63
N CYS A 397 -21.99 -28.25 46.51
CA CYS A 397 -21.08 -27.22 46.02
C CYS A 397 -21.84 -25.97 45.57
N PHE A 398 -22.95 -26.12 44.83
CA PHE A 398 -23.81 -25.00 44.49
C PHE A 398 -24.33 -24.30 45.74
N TYR A 399 -24.83 -25.07 46.71
CA TYR A 399 -25.29 -24.52 47.98
C TYR A 399 -24.20 -23.72 48.70
N CYS A 400 -23.01 -24.31 48.88
CA CYS A 400 -21.88 -23.68 49.57
C CYS A 400 -21.44 -22.37 48.89
N VAL A 401 -21.27 -22.36 47.57
CA VAL A 401 -20.84 -21.15 46.83
C VAL A 401 -21.92 -20.07 46.88
N LEU A 402 -23.20 -20.42 46.71
CA LEU A 402 -24.29 -19.45 46.81
C LEU A 402 -24.42 -18.89 48.23
N LEU A 403 -24.15 -19.71 49.26
CA LEU A 403 -24.17 -19.29 50.66
C LEU A 403 -22.97 -18.39 51.01
N GLU A 404 -21.77 -18.72 50.51
CA GLU A 404 -20.55 -17.91 50.66
C GLU A 404 -20.76 -16.49 50.10
N ASN A 405 -21.41 -16.39 48.94
CA ASN A 405 -21.79 -15.12 48.31
C ASN A 405 -22.98 -14.42 48.99
N LYS A 406 -23.57 -15.02 50.03
CA LYS A 406 -24.79 -14.54 50.73
C LYS A 406 -26.01 -14.38 49.81
N TRP A 407 -26.05 -15.11 48.70
CA TRP A 407 -27.16 -15.05 47.75
C TRP A 407 -28.34 -15.92 48.18
N ILE A 408 -28.14 -16.89 49.07
CA ILE A 408 -29.21 -17.73 49.63
C ILE A 408 -29.16 -17.73 51.17
N ASP A 409 -30.27 -18.13 51.79
CA ASP A 409 -30.32 -18.36 53.23
C ASP A 409 -29.66 -19.69 53.63
N ASP A 410 -29.16 -19.74 54.86
CA ASP A 410 -28.63 -20.95 55.47
C ASP A 410 -29.75 -21.96 55.81
N ASN A 411 -30.36 -22.53 54.79
CA ASN A 411 -31.44 -23.50 54.92
C ASN A 411 -31.36 -24.58 53.83
N MET A 412 -30.69 -25.69 54.16
CA MET A 412 -30.49 -26.82 53.22
C MET A 412 -31.81 -27.44 52.75
N ASN A 413 -32.83 -27.52 53.60
CA ASN A 413 -34.14 -28.08 53.22
C ASN A 413 -34.83 -27.21 52.18
N ASP A 414 -34.82 -25.89 52.39
CA ASP A 414 -35.40 -24.94 51.46
C ASP A 414 -34.66 -24.95 50.11
N PHE A 415 -33.33 -24.96 50.13
CA PHE A 415 -32.52 -25.14 48.93
C PHE A 415 -32.90 -26.42 48.16
N CYS A 416 -32.98 -27.57 48.83
CA CYS A 416 -33.33 -28.84 48.18
C CYS A 416 -34.72 -28.80 47.53
N ASN A 417 -35.72 -28.20 48.20
CA ASN A 417 -37.06 -28.05 47.66
C ASN A 417 -37.07 -27.16 46.41
N ARG A 418 -36.36 -26.03 46.44
CA ARG A 418 -36.26 -25.10 45.30
C ARG A 418 -35.56 -25.72 44.10
N MET A 419 -34.47 -26.47 44.32
CA MET A 419 -33.78 -27.18 43.23
C MET A 419 -34.65 -28.28 42.62
N GLN A 420 -35.50 -28.93 43.41
CA GLN A 420 -36.48 -29.88 42.89
C GLN A 420 -37.54 -29.18 42.02
N THR A 421 -38.02 -28.00 42.44
CA THR A 421 -38.99 -27.22 41.67
C THR A 421 -38.41 -26.69 40.35
N LEU A 422 -37.18 -26.16 40.38
CA LEU A 422 -36.57 -25.50 39.22
C LEU A 422 -35.93 -26.47 38.22
N PHE A 423 -35.25 -27.50 38.72
CA PHE A 423 -34.46 -28.40 37.89
C PHE A 423 -35.01 -29.84 37.87
N GLY A 424 -36.10 -30.12 38.59
CA GLY A 424 -36.69 -31.46 38.68
C GLY A 424 -35.87 -32.46 39.52
N ILE A 425 -34.87 -31.99 40.27
CA ILE A 425 -33.89 -32.85 40.94
C ILE A 425 -34.22 -33.03 42.42
N LYS A 426 -34.56 -34.28 42.80
CA LYS A 426 -34.82 -34.65 44.19
C LYS A 426 -33.53 -34.94 44.95
N LEU A 427 -33.15 -34.00 45.83
CA LEU A 427 -31.97 -34.07 46.69
C LEU A 427 -32.30 -34.63 48.09
N ASP A 428 -31.32 -35.30 48.72
CA ASP A 428 -31.44 -35.75 50.12
C ASP A 428 -30.87 -34.68 51.06
N SER A 429 -31.75 -33.86 51.63
CA SER A 429 -31.35 -32.76 52.50
C SER A 429 -30.64 -33.22 53.78
N ARG A 430 -30.97 -34.39 54.34
CA ARG A 430 -30.27 -34.93 55.52
C ARG A 430 -28.86 -35.36 55.15
N GLY A 431 -28.70 -36.02 54.01
CA GLY A 431 -27.40 -36.41 53.46
C GLY A 431 -26.49 -35.20 53.20
N LEU A 432 -27.00 -34.19 52.50
CA LEU A 432 -26.24 -32.97 52.19
C LEU A 432 -25.88 -32.17 53.46
N ASN A 433 -26.78 -32.11 54.45
CA ASN A 433 -26.48 -31.40 55.70
C ASN A 433 -25.42 -32.13 56.55
N LYS A 434 -25.43 -33.47 56.55
CA LYS A 434 -24.37 -34.28 57.18
C LYS A 434 -23.02 -34.06 56.49
N ASP A 435 -23.00 -34.05 55.17
CA ASP A 435 -21.78 -33.76 54.39
C ASP A 435 -21.27 -32.35 54.67
N ARG A 436 -22.16 -31.35 54.71
CA ARG A 436 -21.81 -29.97 55.06
C ARG A 436 -21.18 -29.85 56.45
N ASN A 437 -21.78 -30.49 57.46
CA ASN A 437 -21.25 -30.44 58.83
C ASN A 437 -19.88 -31.11 58.95
N LYS A 438 -19.57 -32.07 58.07
CA LYS A 438 -18.27 -32.75 58.03
C LYS A 438 -17.22 -31.95 57.27
N LEU A 439 -17.58 -31.37 56.13
CA LEU A 439 -16.64 -30.73 55.21
C LEU A 439 -16.49 -29.22 55.44
N GLY A 440 -17.49 -28.58 56.06
CA GLY A 440 -17.56 -27.13 56.19
C GLY A 440 -18.27 -26.46 55.01
N ALA A 441 -18.56 -25.16 55.16
CA ALA A 441 -19.23 -24.36 54.15
C ALA A 441 -18.27 -23.80 53.08
N ASP A 442 -16.99 -23.65 53.41
CA ASP A 442 -15.95 -23.16 52.50
C ASP A 442 -15.32 -24.33 51.73
N ILE A 443 -15.56 -24.38 50.42
CA ILE A 443 -15.09 -25.46 49.54
C ILE A 443 -13.57 -25.46 49.40
N GLU A 444 -12.91 -24.30 49.47
CA GLU A 444 -11.47 -24.19 49.30
C GLU A 444 -10.71 -24.86 50.46
N GLN A 445 -11.33 -24.89 51.64
CA GLN A 445 -10.80 -25.52 52.85
C GLN A 445 -11.08 -27.02 52.95
N TRP A 446 -11.78 -27.62 51.98
CA TRP A 446 -12.03 -29.07 52.01
C TRP A 446 -10.73 -29.86 51.84
N GLU A 447 -10.47 -30.81 52.74
CA GLU A 447 -9.28 -31.66 52.69
C GLU A 447 -9.37 -32.69 51.54
N ASP A 448 -8.29 -32.83 50.77
CA ASP A 448 -8.18 -33.76 49.63
C ASP A 448 -7.88 -35.22 50.09
N THR A 449 -8.62 -35.70 51.09
CA THR A 449 -8.38 -37.00 51.75
C THR A 449 -8.76 -38.21 50.89
N ASP A 450 -9.70 -38.08 49.94
CA ASP A 450 -10.11 -39.12 49.00
C ASP A 450 -10.46 -38.51 47.63
N GLY A 451 -10.26 -39.29 46.55
CA GLY A 451 -10.48 -38.88 45.16
C GLY A 451 -11.92 -38.42 44.87
N ARG A 452 -12.91 -38.88 45.63
CA ARG A 452 -14.30 -38.39 45.55
C ARG A 452 -14.43 -36.96 46.04
N ILE A 453 -13.81 -36.63 47.17
CA ILE A 453 -13.83 -35.28 47.75
C ILE A 453 -13.04 -34.33 46.84
N LYS A 454 -11.89 -34.77 46.32
CA LYS A 454 -11.08 -33.99 45.37
C LYS A 454 -11.86 -33.61 44.10
N LYS A 455 -12.61 -34.55 43.50
CA LYS A 455 -13.46 -34.27 42.33
C LYS A 455 -14.61 -33.31 42.67
N LYS A 456 -15.24 -33.49 43.84
CA LYS A 456 -16.31 -32.62 44.34
C LYS A 456 -15.81 -31.20 44.58
N LYS A 457 -14.63 -31.05 45.20
CA LYS A 457 -13.92 -29.77 45.40
C LYS A 457 -13.62 -29.08 44.07
N LYS A 458 -13.03 -29.81 43.11
CA LYS A 458 -12.74 -29.29 41.76
C LYS A 458 -14.00 -28.79 41.04
N PHE A 459 -15.12 -29.51 41.18
CA PHE A 459 -16.41 -29.08 40.63
C PHE A 459 -16.89 -27.77 41.26
N GLY A 460 -16.81 -27.64 42.59
CA GLY A 460 -17.19 -26.41 43.30
C GLY A 460 -16.32 -25.21 42.95
N ILE A 461 -15.00 -25.39 42.84
CA ILE A 461 -14.07 -24.34 42.40
C ILE A 461 -14.41 -23.90 40.96
N LYS A 462 -14.66 -24.85 40.06
CA LYS A 462 -15.08 -24.55 38.68
C LYS A 462 -16.40 -23.75 38.62
N PHE A 463 -17.37 -24.07 39.49
CA PHE A 463 -18.60 -23.27 39.60
C PHE A 463 -18.31 -21.83 40.05
N LYS A 464 -17.47 -21.65 41.07
CA LYS A 464 -17.04 -20.32 41.55
C LYS A 464 -16.35 -19.52 40.44
N GLU A 465 -15.39 -20.12 39.75
CA GLU A 465 -14.69 -19.50 38.61
C GLU A 465 -15.64 -19.09 37.47
N TYR A 466 -16.64 -19.92 37.17
CA TYR A 466 -17.63 -19.62 36.14
C TYR A 466 -18.57 -18.48 36.53
N LEU A 467 -18.97 -18.41 37.80
CA LEU A 467 -19.77 -17.29 38.32
C LEU A 467 -19.01 -15.97 38.23
N GLU A 468 -17.74 -15.96 38.63
CA GLU A 468 -16.89 -14.78 38.57
C GLU A 468 -16.66 -14.34 37.11
N PHE A 469 -16.28 -15.28 36.24
CA PHE A 469 -16.06 -15.00 34.82
C PHE A 469 -17.31 -14.45 34.13
N TYR A 470 -18.45 -15.12 34.30
CA TYR A 470 -19.71 -14.68 33.68
C TYR A 470 -20.23 -13.39 34.30
N GLY A 471 -20.09 -13.21 35.62
CA GLY A 471 -20.44 -11.98 36.30
C GLY A 471 -19.64 -10.79 35.77
N ASN A 472 -18.32 -10.95 35.63
CA ASN A 472 -17.44 -9.93 35.04
C ASN A 472 -17.77 -9.66 33.58
N TYR A 473 -17.99 -10.69 32.77
CA TYR A 473 -18.44 -10.56 31.38
C TYR A 473 -19.73 -9.72 31.28
N ARG A 474 -20.74 -10.03 32.10
CA ARG A 474 -22.02 -9.31 32.11
C ARG A 474 -21.89 -7.87 32.60
N LEU A 475 -21.07 -7.63 33.61
CA LEU A 475 -20.80 -6.28 34.12
C LEU A 475 -20.10 -5.43 33.05
N GLN A 476 -19.08 -5.97 32.40
CA GLN A 476 -18.37 -5.28 31.31
C GLN A 476 -19.26 -5.03 30.09
N MET A 477 -20.20 -5.94 29.81
CA MET A 477 -21.21 -5.75 28.77
C MET A 477 -22.27 -4.69 29.12
N ALA A 478 -22.63 -4.54 30.40
CA ALA A 478 -23.61 -3.55 30.85
C ALA A 478 -23.04 -2.13 30.99
N CYS A 479 -21.71 -1.99 31.08
CA CYS A 479 -21.00 -0.71 31.08
C CYS A 479 -20.71 -0.16 29.67
N ARG A 480 -21.17 -0.86 28.62
CA ARG A 480 -21.20 -0.40 27.23
C ARG A 480 -22.62 -0.02 26.86
#